data_AF-A0A6S7IBC6-F1
#
_entry.id   AF-A0A6S7IBC6-F1
#
_cell.length_a   1.000
_cell.length_b   1.000
_cell.length_c   1.000
_cell.angle_alpha   90.00
_cell.angle_beta   90.00
_cell.angle_gamma   90.00
#
_symmetry.space_group_name_H-M   'P 1'
#
loop_
_entity.id
_entity.type
_entity.pdbx_description
1 polymer ?
#
loop_
_entity_poly.entity_id
_entity_poly.type
_entity_poly.pdbx_seq_one_letter_code
_entity_poly.pdbx_strand_id
1 'polypeptide(L)'
;MRILNKINTPQRLCLLKSEEQLARIGIDSFGDQLDLLDCISKLRALQNATEAVGQGLPKSNPAKQKQSTLNFGQTSKPKTTPDTKVRKPYDEYMYRNPKWPKTKFFNEITPKLYDNYGKFLSAHQQASYIRKEREARWQRLQTFQKFSGKFNAMFNSEYSGGYFNFLDKPAIPRLTHVDHCEKGICNTKRLKDEIEKEITESKGLLGNCFGSDMKAKKNMNEQISNYQSHLQNLRLLDEKVGVNLQKLEATLAHLRKVFVLTVQSRSKSTNSRKKKEGKHKARVAKHKRAVKSAKQIRQHVKISDSLQWTNNDINSIELNKLKIKHHLHGLKYILENDDLDQGARNVLRQKLEEWLCDYTGAVISDDDDDDDDDDDDDDDDDDDDVNDIYDDDDDVNDI
;
A
#
# COMPACT_ATOMS: atom_id res chain seq x y z
N MET A 1 3.96 -25.16 -6.26
CA MET A 1 4.62 -26.17 -5.38
C MET A 1 4.51 -27.61 -5.90
N ARG A 2 3.37 -28.10 -6.45
CA ARG A 2 3.23 -29.49 -6.94
C ARG A 2 4.05 -29.87 -8.19
N ILE A 3 4.47 -28.90 -9.02
CA ILE A 3 5.19 -29.15 -10.29
C ILE A 3 6.72 -29.28 -10.09
N LEU A 4 7.28 -28.62 -9.07
CA LEU A 4 8.73 -28.66 -8.78
C LEU A 4 9.22 -30.07 -8.38
N ASN A 5 8.34 -30.93 -7.86
CA ASN A 5 8.69 -32.30 -7.49
C ASN A 5 8.91 -33.24 -8.70
N LYS A 6 8.52 -32.85 -9.92
CA LYS A 6 8.74 -33.68 -11.13
C LYS A 6 10.09 -33.40 -11.81
N ILE A 7 10.75 -32.29 -11.49
CA ILE A 7 12.03 -31.91 -12.10
C ILE A 7 13.16 -32.22 -11.12
N ASN A 8 13.67 -33.44 -11.19
CA ASN A 8 14.54 -34.01 -10.16
C ASN A 8 15.97 -33.42 -10.09
N THR A 9 16.31 -32.41 -10.91
CA THR A 9 17.57 -31.66 -10.79
C THR A 9 17.46 -30.24 -11.39
N PRO A 10 18.02 -29.19 -10.74
CA PRO A 10 18.10 -27.82 -11.28
C PRO A 10 18.79 -27.74 -12.65
N GLN A 11 19.68 -28.70 -12.94
CA GLN A 11 20.40 -28.78 -14.22
C GLN A 11 19.48 -29.10 -15.40
N ARG A 12 18.37 -29.82 -15.19
CA ARG A 12 17.41 -30.14 -16.26
C ARG A 12 16.51 -28.95 -16.61
N LEU A 13 16.25 -28.05 -15.67
CA LEU A 13 15.50 -26.80 -15.93
C LEU A 13 16.25 -25.90 -16.92
N CYS A 14 17.58 -25.87 -16.86
CA CYS A 14 18.41 -25.07 -17.77
C CYS A 14 18.37 -25.53 -19.24
N LEU A 15 17.83 -26.74 -19.54
CA LEU A 15 17.74 -27.27 -20.90
C LEU A 15 16.47 -26.85 -21.65
N LEU A 16 15.48 -26.29 -20.94
CA LEU A 16 14.23 -25.83 -21.53
C LEU A 16 14.45 -24.47 -22.22
N LYS A 17 14.06 -24.37 -23.49
CA LYS A 17 14.38 -23.23 -24.37
C LYS A 17 13.15 -22.58 -24.99
N SER A 18 11.97 -23.20 -24.91
CA SER A 18 10.75 -22.68 -25.53
C SER A 18 9.49 -22.98 -24.71
N GLU A 19 8.45 -22.18 -24.95
CA GLU A 19 7.10 -22.34 -24.39
C GLU A 19 6.54 -23.74 -24.70
N GLU A 20 6.75 -24.25 -25.92
CA GLU A 20 6.33 -25.60 -26.31
C GLU A 20 6.94 -26.71 -25.44
N GLN A 21 8.16 -26.53 -24.94
CA GLN A 21 8.79 -27.50 -24.05
C GLN A 21 8.21 -27.44 -22.63
N LEU A 22 7.72 -26.27 -22.21
CA LEU A 22 7.04 -26.06 -20.92
C LEU A 22 5.61 -26.61 -20.95
N ALA A 23 4.89 -26.41 -22.05
CA ALA A 23 3.59 -27.03 -22.28
C ALA A 23 3.68 -28.57 -22.24
N ARG A 24 4.73 -29.16 -22.85
CA ARG A 24 4.95 -30.62 -22.83
C ARG A 24 5.20 -31.22 -21.44
N ILE A 25 5.59 -30.41 -20.45
CA ILE A 25 5.78 -30.85 -19.05
C ILE A 25 4.59 -30.48 -18.15
N GLY A 26 3.47 -30.03 -18.75
CA GLY A 26 2.20 -29.76 -18.06
C GLY A 26 2.13 -28.37 -17.42
N ILE A 27 2.84 -27.39 -17.96
CA ILE A 27 2.67 -25.98 -17.60
C ILE A 27 1.87 -25.33 -18.71
N ASP A 28 0.54 -25.27 -18.53
CA ASP A 28 -0.39 -24.87 -19.60
C ASP A 28 -0.77 -23.38 -19.53
N SER A 29 -0.48 -22.71 -18.41
CA SER A 29 -0.70 -21.27 -18.24
C SER A 29 0.39 -20.47 -18.95
N PHE A 30 -0.01 -19.63 -19.90
CA PHE A 30 0.91 -18.75 -20.64
C PHE A 30 1.70 -17.80 -19.72
N GLY A 31 1.07 -17.28 -18.66
CA GLY A 31 1.73 -16.44 -17.67
C GLY A 31 2.84 -17.20 -16.92
N ASP A 32 2.53 -18.42 -16.48
CA ASP A 32 3.49 -19.27 -15.77
C ASP A 32 4.66 -19.71 -16.68
N GLN A 33 4.39 -19.90 -17.97
CA GLN A 33 5.42 -20.20 -18.97
C GLN A 33 6.41 -19.04 -19.12
N LEU A 34 5.92 -17.80 -19.23
CA LEU A 34 6.77 -16.61 -19.37
C LEU A 34 7.62 -16.36 -18.12
N ASP A 35 7.01 -16.45 -16.93
CA ASP A 35 7.72 -16.25 -15.66
C ASP A 35 8.83 -17.30 -15.48
N LEU A 36 8.56 -18.56 -15.85
CA LEU A 36 9.55 -19.63 -15.75
C LEU A 36 10.69 -19.47 -16.77
N LEU A 37 10.39 -19.02 -18.00
CA LEU A 37 11.41 -18.73 -19.01
C LEU A 37 12.33 -17.57 -18.58
N ASP A 38 11.78 -16.53 -17.95
CA ASP A 38 12.58 -15.43 -17.38
C ASP A 38 13.49 -15.92 -16.24
N CYS A 39 12.97 -16.76 -15.34
CA CYS A 39 13.77 -17.41 -14.30
C CYS A 39 14.92 -18.27 -14.89
N ILE A 40 14.65 -19.06 -15.93
CA ILE A 40 15.67 -19.87 -16.61
C ILE A 40 16.73 -18.98 -17.27
N SER A 41 16.34 -17.85 -17.87
CA SER A 41 17.26 -16.88 -18.47
C SER A 41 18.20 -16.28 -17.42
N LYS A 42 17.67 -15.87 -16.26
CA LYS A 42 18.45 -15.35 -15.14
C LYS A 42 19.42 -16.39 -14.58
N LEU A 43 19.01 -17.65 -14.45
CA LEU A 43 19.88 -18.74 -14.01
C LEU A 43 21.05 -18.99 -14.98
N ARG A 44 20.81 -18.94 -16.30
CA ARG A 44 21.89 -19.05 -17.30
C ARG A 44 22.86 -17.89 -17.23
N ALA A 45 22.36 -16.66 -17.04
CA ALA A 45 23.22 -15.48 -16.88
C ALA A 45 24.13 -15.62 -15.64
N LEU A 46 23.61 -16.13 -14.53
CA LEU A 46 24.38 -16.42 -13.32
C LEU A 46 25.42 -17.53 -13.55
N GLN A 47 25.03 -18.61 -14.23
CA GLN A 47 25.95 -19.71 -14.55
C GLN A 47 27.13 -19.22 -15.41
N ASN A 48 26.84 -18.46 -16.47
CA ASN A 48 27.87 -17.85 -17.32
C ASN A 48 28.78 -16.89 -16.54
N ALA A 49 28.23 -16.12 -15.59
CA ALA A 49 29.01 -15.25 -14.72
C ALA A 49 29.93 -16.05 -13.78
N THR A 50 29.45 -17.17 -13.21
CA THR A 50 30.27 -18.03 -12.36
C THR A 50 31.38 -18.76 -13.13
N GLU A 51 31.12 -19.18 -14.37
CA GLU A 51 32.12 -19.79 -15.24
C GLU A 51 33.21 -18.77 -15.64
N ALA A 52 32.82 -17.52 -15.90
CA ALA A 52 33.76 -16.43 -16.18
C ALA A 52 34.64 -16.09 -14.96
N VAL A 53 34.10 -16.17 -13.74
CA VAL A 53 34.88 -15.97 -12.50
C VAL A 53 35.82 -17.15 -12.23
N GLY A 54 35.41 -18.38 -12.55
CA GLY A 54 36.22 -19.59 -12.41
C GLY A 54 37.45 -19.62 -13.31
N GLN A 55 37.42 -18.95 -14.46
CA GLN A 55 38.55 -18.87 -15.39
C GLN A 55 39.54 -17.72 -15.08
N GLY A 56 39.22 -16.82 -14.14
CA GLY A 56 39.99 -15.60 -13.86
C GLY A 56 40.85 -15.58 -12.59
N LEU A 57 40.85 -16.64 -11.78
CA LEU A 57 41.61 -16.68 -10.52
C LEU A 57 42.99 -17.37 -10.70
N PRO A 58 44.12 -16.70 -10.45
CA PRO A 58 45.41 -17.37 -10.39
C PRO A 58 45.44 -18.32 -9.20
N LYS A 59 45.78 -19.59 -9.45
CA LYS A 59 45.99 -20.63 -8.42
C LYS A 59 47.03 -20.12 -7.42
N SER A 60 46.59 -19.77 -6.20
CA SER A 60 47.48 -19.45 -5.10
C SER A 60 48.07 -20.75 -4.54
N ASN A 61 49.40 -20.85 -4.54
CA ASN A 61 50.13 -21.92 -3.85
C ASN A 61 49.91 -21.82 -2.33
N PRO A 62 49.79 -22.96 -1.61
CA PRO A 62 49.60 -22.94 -0.18
C PRO A 62 50.89 -22.54 0.55
N ALA A 63 50.71 -21.73 1.58
CA ALA A 63 51.75 -21.14 2.40
C ALA A 63 52.62 -22.19 3.11
N LYS A 64 53.95 -22.03 3.01
CA LYS A 64 54.87 -22.56 4.02
C LYS A 64 54.90 -21.59 5.20
N GLN A 65 54.33 -22.01 6.31
CA GLN A 65 54.56 -21.47 7.65
C GLN A 65 56.07 -21.36 7.89
N LYS A 66 56.58 -20.14 8.10
CA LYS A 66 57.86 -19.91 8.77
C LYS A 66 57.58 -19.20 10.08
N GLN A 67 57.97 -19.86 11.15
CA GLN A 67 57.95 -19.37 12.52
C GLN A 67 58.69 -18.03 12.62
N SER A 68 58.09 -17.06 13.30
CA SER A 68 58.74 -15.81 13.66
C SER A 68 59.64 -16.03 14.87
N THR A 69 60.95 -16.12 14.65
CA THR A 69 61.93 -15.77 15.68
C THR A 69 62.06 -14.25 15.71
N LEU A 70 61.58 -13.66 16.81
CA LEU A 70 61.80 -12.27 17.16
C LEU A 70 63.30 -12.04 17.37
N ASN A 71 63.96 -11.40 16.41
CA ASN A 71 65.27 -10.78 16.61
C ASN A 71 65.06 -9.27 16.75
N PHE A 72 65.23 -8.79 17.99
CA PHE A 72 65.34 -7.38 18.32
C PHE A 72 66.71 -6.86 17.86
N GLY A 73 66.70 -5.73 17.15
CA GLY A 73 67.87 -4.86 16.98
C GLY A 73 68.75 -5.17 15.78
N GLN A 74 68.47 -4.53 14.63
CA GLN A 74 69.51 -3.99 13.76
C GLN A 74 68.90 -2.95 12.81
N THR A 75 69.37 -1.71 12.96
CA THR A 75 69.07 -0.57 12.10
C THR A 75 69.74 -0.73 10.74
N SER A 76 69.13 -1.48 9.82
CA SER A 76 69.50 -1.42 8.41
C SER A 76 68.50 -0.52 7.68
N LYS A 77 68.99 0.65 7.23
CA LYS A 77 68.29 1.55 6.31
C LYS A 77 67.63 0.73 5.19
N PRO A 78 66.34 0.96 4.85
CA PRO A 78 65.74 0.26 3.74
C PRO A 78 66.51 0.65 2.47
N LYS A 79 67.14 -0.35 1.83
CA LYS A 79 67.61 -0.22 0.44
C LYS A 79 66.36 -0.06 -0.42
N THR A 80 66.06 1.19 -0.77
CA THR A 80 65.24 1.54 -1.90
C THR A 80 65.93 0.98 -3.14
N THR A 81 65.49 -0.18 -3.61
CA THR A 81 65.60 -0.50 -5.04
C THR A 81 64.80 0.58 -5.78
N PRO A 82 65.43 1.38 -6.66
CA PRO A 82 64.68 2.31 -7.50
C PRO A 82 63.92 1.46 -8.49
N ASP A 83 62.64 1.18 -8.20
CA ASP A 83 61.71 0.70 -9.20
C ASP A 83 61.54 1.86 -10.19
N THR A 84 62.36 1.86 -11.24
CA THR A 84 62.42 2.84 -12.33
C THR A 84 61.18 2.71 -13.22
N LYS A 85 60.00 2.74 -12.61
CA LYS A 85 58.78 3.08 -13.33
C LYS A 85 58.94 4.53 -13.74
N VAL A 86 59.05 4.74 -15.05
CA VAL A 86 59.05 6.08 -15.66
C VAL A 86 57.87 6.84 -15.06
N ARG A 87 58.18 7.77 -14.16
CA ARG A 87 57.18 8.49 -13.38
C ARG A 87 56.41 9.35 -14.36
N LYS A 88 55.13 9.06 -14.52
CA LYS A 88 54.30 9.83 -15.44
C LYS A 88 54.13 11.22 -14.83
N PRO A 89 54.08 12.27 -15.66
CA PRO A 89 54.10 13.62 -15.14
C PRO A 89 52.81 13.99 -14.37
N TYR A 90 51.74 13.17 -14.46
CA TYR A 90 50.55 13.31 -13.63
C TYR A 90 50.60 12.58 -12.27
N ASP A 91 51.61 11.73 -12.02
CA ASP A 91 51.70 10.93 -10.79
C ASP A 91 51.80 11.81 -9.54
N GLU A 92 52.28 13.05 -9.67
CA GLU A 92 52.34 14.03 -8.57
C GLU A 92 50.96 14.48 -8.09
N TYR A 93 49.94 14.42 -8.93
CA TYR A 93 48.58 14.80 -8.58
C TYR A 93 47.76 13.62 -8.04
N MET A 94 48.26 12.38 -8.16
CA MET A 94 47.54 11.18 -7.74
C MET A 94 47.69 10.90 -6.24
N TYR A 95 46.64 10.38 -5.61
CA TYR A 95 46.72 9.84 -4.26
C TYR A 95 47.48 8.51 -4.31
N ARG A 96 48.57 8.38 -3.55
CA ARG A 96 49.41 7.16 -3.54
C ARG A 96 48.71 5.91 -3.01
N ASN A 97 47.66 6.08 -2.20
CA ASN A 97 46.88 4.97 -1.64
C ASN A 97 45.38 5.35 -1.53
N PRO A 98 44.62 5.32 -2.64
CA PRO A 98 43.24 5.77 -2.66
C PRO A 98 42.31 4.74 -2.00
N LYS A 99 42.04 4.90 -0.70
CA LYS A 99 41.16 4.00 0.05
C LYS A 99 39.67 4.31 -0.15
N TRP A 100 39.32 5.59 -0.28
CA TRP A 100 37.93 6.06 -0.31
C TRP A 100 37.39 6.19 -1.75
N PRO A 101 36.08 6.00 -1.97
CA PRO A 101 35.45 6.15 -3.29
C PRO A 101 35.82 7.47 -3.99
N LYS A 102 35.77 8.60 -3.25
CA LYS A 102 36.17 9.92 -3.75
C LYS A 102 37.62 9.94 -4.26
N THR A 103 38.55 9.39 -3.49
CA THR A 103 39.98 9.36 -3.86
C THR A 103 40.27 8.40 -5.02
N LYS A 104 39.52 7.30 -5.13
CA LYS A 104 39.60 6.37 -6.27
C LYS A 104 39.11 7.05 -7.55
N PHE A 105 37.95 7.69 -7.49
CA PHE A 105 37.41 8.49 -8.58
C PHE A 105 38.38 9.60 -9.02
N PHE A 106 38.95 10.35 -8.06
CA PHE A 106 39.96 11.37 -8.37
C PHE A 106 41.13 10.80 -9.14
N ASN A 107 41.71 9.69 -8.69
CA ASN A 107 42.81 9.04 -9.40
C ASN A 107 42.40 8.58 -10.82
N GLU A 108 41.18 8.08 -11.00
CA GLU A 108 40.66 7.64 -12.29
C GLU A 108 40.57 8.78 -13.33
N ILE A 109 40.10 9.95 -12.92
CA ILE A 109 39.92 11.09 -13.84
C ILE A 109 41.18 11.93 -14.04
N THR A 110 42.18 11.76 -13.19
CA THR A 110 43.41 12.59 -13.20
C THR A 110 44.20 12.52 -14.49
N PRO A 111 44.49 11.33 -15.06
CA PRO A 111 45.22 11.24 -16.32
C PRO A 111 44.50 12.02 -17.43
N LYS A 112 43.17 11.90 -17.51
CA LYS A 112 42.35 12.60 -18.51
C LYS A 112 42.44 14.12 -18.36
N LEU A 113 42.30 14.63 -17.14
CA LEU A 113 42.42 16.06 -16.86
C LEU A 113 43.82 16.59 -17.19
N TYR A 114 44.87 15.83 -16.84
CA TYR A 114 46.25 16.19 -17.13
C TYR A 114 46.54 16.21 -18.63
N ASP A 115 46.14 15.17 -19.36
CA ASP A 115 46.42 15.07 -20.79
C ASP A 115 45.72 16.17 -21.61
N ASN A 116 44.57 16.65 -21.12
CA ASN A 116 43.80 17.70 -21.76
C ASN A 116 44.27 19.12 -21.40
N TYR A 117 44.58 19.40 -20.12
CA TYR A 117 44.87 20.77 -19.68
C TYR A 117 46.30 20.98 -19.18
N GLY A 118 46.95 19.91 -18.73
CA GLY A 118 48.24 19.97 -18.06
C GLY A 118 49.39 20.51 -18.91
N LYS A 119 49.30 20.35 -20.24
CA LYS A 119 50.34 20.78 -21.18
C LYS A 119 50.30 22.28 -21.49
N PHE A 120 49.23 22.99 -21.10
CA PHE A 120 48.98 24.38 -21.50
C PHE A 120 48.92 25.36 -20.32
N LEU A 121 49.03 24.84 -19.10
CA LEU A 121 48.96 25.60 -17.86
C LEU A 121 50.31 25.61 -17.17
N SER A 122 50.65 26.67 -16.44
CA SER A 122 51.78 26.63 -15.52
C SER A 122 51.53 25.58 -14.42
N ALA A 123 52.57 25.05 -13.80
CA ALA A 123 52.44 24.03 -12.75
C ALA A 123 51.46 24.44 -11.63
N HIS A 124 51.47 25.71 -11.22
CA HIS A 124 50.53 26.23 -10.24
C HIS A 124 49.08 26.29 -10.76
N GLN A 125 48.88 26.78 -11.99
CA GLN A 125 47.56 26.83 -12.63
C GLN A 125 46.99 25.43 -12.85
N GLN A 126 47.85 24.48 -13.21
CA GLN A 126 47.51 23.08 -13.42
C GLN A 126 47.05 22.41 -12.13
N ALA A 127 47.79 22.56 -11.02
CA ALA A 127 47.40 22.03 -9.72
C ALA A 127 46.03 22.57 -9.28
N SER A 128 45.81 23.88 -9.45
CA SER A 128 44.54 24.54 -9.14
C SER A 128 43.39 24.03 -10.01
N TYR A 129 43.62 23.90 -11.32
CA TYR A 129 42.64 23.38 -12.29
C TYR A 129 42.23 21.95 -11.97
N ILE A 130 43.19 21.04 -11.82
CA ILE A 130 42.93 19.62 -11.53
C ILE A 130 42.12 19.49 -10.23
N ARG A 131 42.46 20.27 -9.19
CA ARG A 131 41.73 20.28 -7.92
C ARG A 131 40.27 20.71 -8.10
N LYS A 132 40.03 21.82 -8.80
CA LYS A 132 38.68 22.36 -9.03
C LYS A 132 37.82 21.41 -9.84
N GLU A 133 38.35 20.87 -10.94
CA GLU A 133 37.61 19.94 -11.81
C GLU A 133 37.27 18.62 -11.13
N ARG A 134 38.21 18.06 -10.37
CA ARG A 134 37.95 16.86 -9.58
C ARG A 134 36.76 17.05 -8.66
N GLU A 135 36.75 18.14 -7.90
CA GLU A 135 35.67 18.43 -6.96
C GLU A 135 34.34 18.63 -7.69
N ALA A 136 34.33 19.42 -8.77
CA ALA A 136 33.12 19.69 -9.55
C ALA A 136 32.53 18.40 -10.17
N ARG A 137 33.37 17.54 -10.76
CA ARG A 137 32.94 16.25 -11.32
C ARG A 137 32.44 15.29 -10.26
N TRP A 138 33.07 15.29 -9.09
CA TRP A 138 32.61 14.48 -7.96
C TRP A 138 31.27 14.96 -7.43
N GLN A 139 31.06 16.27 -7.30
CA GLN A 139 29.77 16.84 -6.91
C GLN A 139 28.67 16.44 -7.89
N ARG A 140 28.89 16.56 -9.20
CA ARG A 140 27.93 16.10 -10.23
C ARG A 140 27.62 14.61 -10.11
N LEU A 141 28.64 13.78 -9.89
CA LEU A 141 28.45 12.34 -9.68
C LEU A 141 27.62 12.07 -8.42
N GLN A 142 27.87 12.77 -7.32
CA GLN A 142 27.12 12.63 -6.07
C GLN A 142 25.66 13.08 -6.23
N THR A 143 25.42 14.20 -6.93
CA THR A 143 24.06 14.67 -7.23
C THR A 143 23.29 13.63 -8.03
N PHE A 144 23.90 13.09 -9.10
CA PHE A 144 23.28 12.03 -9.88
C PHE A 144 23.01 10.77 -9.04
N GLN A 145 23.98 10.33 -8.23
CA GLN A 145 23.83 9.17 -7.35
C GLN A 145 22.73 9.39 -6.29
N LYS A 146 22.58 10.62 -5.77
CA LYS A 146 21.51 10.98 -4.85
C LYS A 146 20.14 10.85 -5.50
N PHE A 147 19.96 11.37 -6.73
CA PHE A 147 18.69 11.22 -7.45
C PHE A 147 18.40 9.76 -7.81
N SER A 148 19.40 9.04 -8.31
CA SER A 148 19.27 7.61 -8.62
C SER A 148 18.95 6.79 -7.36
N GLY A 149 19.57 7.11 -6.22
CA GLY A 149 19.27 6.48 -4.93
C GLY A 149 17.84 6.75 -4.47
N LYS A 150 17.36 8.00 -4.56
CA LYS A 150 15.96 8.36 -4.27
C LYS A 150 14.98 7.58 -5.16
N PHE A 151 15.24 7.54 -6.47
CA PHE A 151 14.43 6.80 -7.43
C PHE A 151 14.40 5.30 -7.08
N ASN A 152 15.55 4.69 -6.84
CA ASN A 152 15.65 3.27 -6.48
C ASN A 152 14.96 2.98 -5.14
N ALA A 153 15.05 3.86 -4.15
CA ALA A 153 14.33 3.69 -2.89
C ALA A 153 12.80 3.70 -3.09
N MET A 154 12.31 4.53 -4.01
CA MET A 154 10.88 4.63 -4.33
C MET A 154 10.35 3.45 -5.15
N PHE A 155 11.13 2.94 -6.12
CA PHE A 155 10.63 1.99 -7.12
C PHE A 155 11.32 0.64 -7.17
N ASN A 156 12.48 0.47 -6.54
CA ASN A 156 13.27 -0.77 -6.57
C ASN A 156 13.54 -1.33 -5.16
N SER A 157 12.99 -0.72 -4.11
CA SER A 157 13.09 -1.31 -2.78
C SER A 157 12.10 -2.46 -2.67
N GLU A 158 12.62 -3.65 -2.35
CA GLU A 158 11.82 -4.86 -2.04
C GLU A 158 11.00 -4.70 -0.76
N TYR A 159 11.23 -3.62 0.00
CA TYR A 159 10.45 -3.28 1.17
C TYR A 159 9.04 -2.85 0.76
N SER A 160 8.05 -3.34 1.51
CA SER A 160 6.61 -3.15 1.32
C SER A 160 6.11 -1.69 1.24
N GLY A 161 6.99 -0.71 1.42
CA GLY A 161 6.72 0.73 1.26
C GLY A 161 7.08 1.30 -0.11
N GLY A 162 7.75 0.54 -0.99
CA GLY A 162 8.05 0.95 -2.35
C GLY A 162 6.79 1.04 -3.21
N TYR A 163 6.70 2.06 -4.06
CA TYR A 163 5.52 2.28 -4.90
C TYR A 163 5.37 1.23 -6.01
N PHE A 164 6.41 0.41 -6.23
CA PHE A 164 6.44 -0.68 -7.20
C PHE A 164 5.28 -1.67 -7.02
N ASN A 165 4.95 -2.01 -5.77
CA ASN A 165 3.87 -2.96 -5.45
C ASN A 165 2.48 -2.50 -5.93
N PHE A 166 2.32 -1.21 -6.26
CA PHE A 166 1.08 -0.65 -6.77
C PHE A 166 1.05 -0.58 -8.30
N LEU A 167 2.22 -0.57 -8.96
CA LEU A 167 2.31 -0.42 -10.42
C LEU A 167 1.69 -1.59 -11.19
N ASP A 168 1.70 -2.79 -10.60
CA ASP A 168 1.19 -4.02 -11.23
C ASP A 168 -0.28 -4.34 -10.87
N LYS A 169 -1.02 -3.35 -10.35
CA LYS A 169 -2.41 -3.47 -9.84
C LYS A 169 -2.51 -4.43 -8.65
N PRO A 170 -2.75 -3.95 -7.43
CA PRO A 170 -2.87 -4.84 -6.27
C PRO A 170 -4.03 -5.82 -6.46
N ALA A 171 -3.78 -7.10 -6.20
CA ALA A 171 -4.79 -8.18 -6.33
C ALA A 171 -6.06 -7.90 -5.50
N ILE A 172 -5.93 -7.18 -4.38
CA ILE A 172 -7.06 -6.73 -3.56
C ILE A 172 -6.88 -5.24 -3.25
N PRO A 173 -7.60 -4.33 -3.93
CA PRO A 173 -7.58 -2.90 -3.64
C PRO A 173 -8.02 -2.59 -2.21
N ARG A 174 -7.28 -1.72 -1.51
CA ARG A 174 -7.60 -1.18 -0.17
C ARG A 174 -7.57 0.35 -0.20
N LEU A 175 -8.33 1.02 0.67
CA LEU A 175 -8.35 2.49 0.73
C LEU A 175 -6.95 3.04 1.03
N THR A 176 -6.18 2.35 1.87
CA THR A 176 -4.79 2.68 2.15
C THR A 176 -3.91 2.69 0.90
N HIS A 177 -4.24 1.93 -0.15
CA HIS A 177 -3.50 1.95 -1.42
C HIS A 177 -3.72 3.26 -2.19
N VAL A 178 -4.88 3.91 -2.05
CA VAL A 178 -5.16 5.23 -2.62
C VAL A 178 -4.21 6.26 -2.01
N ASP A 179 -4.16 6.34 -0.68
CA ASP A 179 -3.30 7.28 0.05
C ASP A 179 -1.82 7.06 -0.27
N HIS A 180 -1.38 5.81 -0.37
CA HIS A 180 0.01 5.48 -0.73
C HIS A 180 0.32 5.90 -2.17
N CYS A 181 -0.59 5.67 -3.11
CA CYS A 181 -0.41 6.07 -4.50
C CYS A 181 -0.38 7.59 -4.65
N GLU A 182 -1.22 8.33 -3.93
CA GLU A 182 -1.20 9.80 -3.90
C GLU A 182 0.11 10.36 -3.34
N LYS A 183 0.58 9.82 -2.21
CA LYS A 183 1.90 10.16 -1.66
C LYS A 183 3.01 9.84 -2.65
N GLY A 184 2.92 8.72 -3.36
CA GLY A 184 3.87 8.33 -4.39
C GLY A 184 3.92 9.29 -5.55
N ILE A 185 2.76 9.73 -6.04
CA ILE A 185 2.67 10.76 -7.10
C ILE A 185 3.32 12.05 -6.63
N CYS A 186 3.01 12.52 -5.41
CA CYS A 186 3.58 13.74 -4.85
C CYS A 186 5.12 13.67 -4.74
N ASN A 187 5.63 12.58 -4.16
CA ASN A 187 7.07 12.37 -4.00
C ASN A 187 7.80 12.23 -5.35
N THR A 188 7.17 11.56 -6.32
CA THR A 188 7.73 11.37 -7.67
C THR A 188 7.75 12.68 -8.44
N LYS A 189 6.70 13.50 -8.35
CA LYS A 189 6.67 14.87 -8.91
C LYS A 189 7.78 15.73 -8.34
N ARG A 190 7.95 15.73 -7.01
CA ARG A 190 9.04 16.46 -6.36
C ARG A 190 10.42 16.01 -6.84
N LEU A 191 10.65 14.70 -6.99
CA LEU A 191 11.92 14.19 -7.54
C LEU A 191 12.11 14.66 -8.98
N LYS A 192 11.05 14.65 -9.79
CA LYS A 192 11.09 15.14 -11.17
C LYS A 192 11.50 16.61 -11.23
N ASP A 193 10.86 17.46 -10.44
CA ASP A 193 11.16 18.89 -10.37
C ASP A 193 12.62 19.14 -9.93
N GLU A 194 13.12 18.37 -8.96
CA GLU A 194 14.53 18.44 -8.53
C GLU A 194 15.50 18.05 -9.66
N ILE A 195 15.18 17.05 -10.47
CA ILE A 195 15.99 16.63 -11.63
C ILE A 195 15.94 17.69 -12.74
N GLU A 196 14.76 18.21 -13.07
CA GLU A 196 14.58 19.26 -14.09
C GLU A 196 15.35 20.54 -13.73
N LYS A 197 15.34 20.92 -12.45
CA LYS A 197 16.15 22.02 -11.93
C LYS A 197 17.64 21.78 -12.16
N GLU A 198 18.16 20.60 -11.79
CA GLU A 198 19.58 20.25 -12.02
C GLU A 198 19.93 20.22 -13.51
N ILE A 199 19.04 19.73 -14.37
CA ILE A 199 19.22 19.76 -15.83
C ILE A 199 19.36 21.21 -16.31
N THR A 200 18.53 22.12 -15.80
CA THR A 200 18.55 23.53 -16.17
C THR A 200 19.85 24.22 -15.71
N GLU A 201 20.26 23.98 -14.47
CA GLU A 201 21.52 24.49 -13.92
C GLU A 201 22.74 23.95 -14.70
N SER A 202 22.76 22.64 -14.97
CA SER A 202 23.82 21.98 -15.76
C SER A 202 23.88 22.48 -17.21
N LYS A 203 22.74 22.81 -17.83
CA LYS A 203 22.69 23.47 -19.15
C LYS A 203 23.29 24.87 -19.10
N GLY A 204 23.01 25.64 -18.04
CA GLY A 204 23.59 26.96 -17.83
C GLY A 204 25.11 26.90 -17.71
N LEU A 205 25.64 25.95 -16.94
CA LEU A 205 27.07 25.70 -16.83
C LEU A 205 27.71 25.29 -18.18
N LEU A 206 27.03 24.42 -18.94
CA LEU A 206 27.47 24.05 -20.29
C LEU A 206 27.49 25.26 -21.24
N GLY A 207 26.49 26.14 -21.18
CA GLY A 207 26.45 27.39 -21.95
C GLY A 207 27.65 28.29 -21.65
N ASN A 208 28.03 28.41 -20.38
CA ASN A 208 29.20 29.17 -19.96
C ASN A 208 30.52 28.58 -20.49
N CYS A 209 30.58 27.27 -20.71
CA CYS A 209 31.74 26.63 -21.34
C CYS A 209 31.97 27.11 -22.78
N PHE A 210 30.99 27.68 -23.48
CA PHE A 210 31.14 28.23 -24.84
C PHE A 210 31.58 29.71 -24.88
N GLY A 211 31.50 30.44 -23.75
CA GLY A 211 31.82 31.87 -23.68
C GLY A 211 33.29 32.21 -23.39
N SER A 212 34.13 31.23 -23.05
CA SER A 212 35.53 31.44 -22.71
C SER A 212 36.47 31.29 -23.92
N ASP A 213 37.43 32.21 -24.03
CA ASP A 213 38.44 32.44 -25.07
C ASP A 213 38.88 31.20 -25.91
N MET A 214 38.80 31.32 -27.24
CA MET A 214 38.88 30.25 -28.28
C MET A 214 40.20 29.45 -28.33
N LYS A 215 41.23 29.80 -27.56
CA LYS A 215 42.59 29.24 -27.69
C LYS A 215 42.74 27.80 -27.16
N ALA A 216 41.68 27.20 -26.62
CA ALA A 216 41.71 25.86 -26.06
C ALA A 216 40.60 24.94 -26.60
N LYS A 217 40.35 24.94 -27.93
CA LYS A 217 39.31 24.13 -28.60
C LYS A 217 39.28 22.65 -28.18
N LYS A 218 40.45 21.99 -28.08
CA LYS A 218 40.52 20.58 -27.66
C LYS A 218 40.10 20.36 -26.20
N ASN A 219 40.27 21.39 -25.37
CA ASN A 219 40.08 21.34 -23.93
C ASN A 219 38.60 21.60 -23.58
N MET A 220 37.97 22.58 -24.26
CA MET A 220 36.52 22.77 -24.25
C MET A 220 35.78 21.48 -24.60
N ASN A 221 36.25 20.73 -25.61
CA ASN A 221 35.56 19.51 -26.05
C ASN A 221 35.42 18.44 -24.95
N GLU A 222 36.41 18.28 -24.08
CA GLU A 222 36.33 17.28 -23.00
C GLU A 222 35.42 17.75 -21.84
N GLN A 223 35.49 19.03 -21.47
CA GLN A 223 34.53 19.59 -20.51
C GLN A 223 33.10 19.51 -21.06
N ILE A 224 32.88 19.90 -22.32
CA ILE A 224 31.60 19.77 -23.02
C ILE A 224 31.13 18.31 -22.99
N SER A 225 32.00 17.35 -23.32
CA SER A 225 31.67 15.93 -23.28
C SER A 225 31.27 15.46 -21.87
N ASN A 226 31.95 15.92 -20.82
CA ASN A 226 31.60 15.59 -19.44
C ASN A 226 30.21 16.12 -19.06
N TYR A 227 29.92 17.38 -19.37
CA TYR A 227 28.61 17.98 -19.11
C TYR A 227 27.50 17.31 -19.95
N GLN A 228 27.77 17.00 -21.21
CA GLN A 228 26.84 16.28 -22.07
C GLN A 228 26.53 14.89 -21.52
N SER A 229 27.53 14.14 -21.06
CA SER A 229 27.34 12.84 -20.42
C SER A 229 26.51 12.95 -19.14
N HIS A 230 26.78 13.95 -18.29
CA HIS A 230 25.99 14.19 -17.09
C HIS A 230 24.53 14.54 -17.41
N LEU A 231 24.30 15.44 -18.37
CA LEU A 231 22.97 15.83 -18.84
C LEU A 231 22.21 14.64 -19.45
N GLN A 232 22.90 13.78 -20.21
CA GLN A 232 22.31 12.56 -20.76
C GLN A 232 21.86 11.63 -19.65
N ASN A 233 22.69 11.42 -18.63
CA ASN A 233 22.32 10.59 -17.48
C ASN A 233 21.11 11.15 -16.71
N LEU A 234 21.07 12.48 -16.51
CA LEU A 234 19.91 13.13 -15.86
C LEU A 234 18.64 13.00 -16.72
N ARG A 235 18.72 13.15 -18.04
CA ARG A 235 17.56 12.98 -18.95
C ARG A 235 17.03 11.56 -18.93
N LEU A 236 17.91 10.56 -18.96
CA LEU A 236 17.50 9.15 -18.85
C LEU A 236 16.83 8.86 -17.51
N LEU A 237 17.26 9.52 -16.43
CA LEU A 237 16.61 9.40 -15.13
C LEU A 237 15.25 10.10 -15.10
N ASP A 238 15.16 11.32 -15.66
CA ASP A 238 13.91 12.07 -15.80
C ASP A 238 12.85 11.29 -16.58
N GLU A 239 13.24 10.68 -17.71
CA GLU A 239 12.37 9.83 -18.50
C GLU A 239 11.83 8.64 -17.69
N LYS A 240 12.71 7.94 -16.95
CA LYS A 240 12.30 6.83 -16.06
C LYS A 240 11.36 7.30 -14.95
N VAL A 241 11.62 8.46 -14.35
CA VAL A 241 10.75 9.07 -13.34
C VAL A 241 9.39 9.39 -13.95
N GLY A 242 9.36 9.97 -15.15
CA GLY A 242 8.14 10.30 -15.88
C GLY A 242 7.28 9.08 -16.22
N VAL A 243 7.89 8.00 -16.72
CA VAL A 243 7.17 6.74 -16.99
C VAL A 243 6.54 6.17 -15.72
N ASN A 244 7.26 6.16 -14.61
CA ASN A 244 6.72 5.63 -13.34
C ASN A 244 5.63 6.54 -12.75
N LEU A 245 5.76 7.86 -12.90
CA LEU A 245 4.73 8.81 -12.51
C LEU A 245 3.41 8.54 -13.25
N GLN A 246 3.47 8.36 -14.57
CA GLN A 246 2.29 8.02 -15.38
C GLN A 246 1.64 6.71 -14.95
N LYS A 247 2.45 5.68 -14.65
CA LYS A 247 1.93 4.41 -14.13
C LYS A 247 1.24 4.57 -12.77
N LEU A 248 1.78 5.40 -11.88
CA LEU A 248 1.13 5.71 -10.59
C LEU A 248 -0.19 6.46 -10.79
N GLU A 249 -0.22 7.46 -11.67
CA GLU A 249 -1.45 8.21 -11.97
C GLU A 249 -2.54 7.30 -12.56
N ALA A 250 -2.17 6.40 -13.48
CA ALA A 250 -3.08 5.39 -14.04
C ALA A 250 -3.60 4.42 -12.96
N THR A 251 -2.72 4.00 -12.04
CA THR A 251 -3.09 3.13 -10.92
C THR A 251 -4.06 3.83 -9.96
N LEU A 252 -3.79 5.09 -9.61
CA LEU A 252 -4.68 5.87 -8.75
C LEU A 252 -6.06 6.04 -9.39
N ALA A 253 -6.13 6.33 -10.69
CA ALA A 253 -7.39 6.43 -11.41
C ALA A 253 -8.18 5.11 -11.37
N HIS A 254 -7.50 3.98 -11.55
CA HIS A 254 -8.10 2.66 -11.42
C HIS A 254 -8.63 2.38 -10.01
N LEU A 255 -7.83 2.64 -8.98
CA LEU A 255 -8.23 2.44 -7.58
C LEU A 255 -9.46 3.30 -7.24
N ARG A 256 -9.47 4.58 -7.62
CA ARG A 256 -10.62 5.46 -7.39
C ARG A 256 -11.89 4.94 -8.06
N LYS A 257 -11.79 4.42 -9.30
CA LYS A 257 -12.94 3.81 -9.98
C LYS A 257 -13.49 2.60 -9.21
N VAL A 258 -12.61 1.71 -8.72
CA VAL A 258 -13.01 0.54 -7.93
C VAL A 258 -13.68 0.97 -6.61
N PHE A 259 -13.13 1.97 -5.92
CA PHE A 259 -13.70 2.42 -4.64
C PHE A 259 -15.01 3.18 -4.79
N VAL A 260 -15.18 4.01 -5.82
CA VAL A 260 -16.48 4.67 -6.08
C VAL A 260 -17.59 3.64 -6.28
N LEU A 261 -17.31 2.57 -7.05
CA LEU A 261 -18.25 1.47 -7.25
C LEU A 261 -18.52 0.66 -5.96
N THR A 262 -17.50 0.46 -5.13
CA THR A 262 -17.63 -0.27 -3.86
C THR A 262 -18.38 0.54 -2.78
N VAL A 263 -18.21 1.87 -2.75
CA VAL A 263 -18.90 2.74 -1.77
C VAL A 263 -20.38 2.90 -2.12
N GLN A 264 -20.71 3.03 -3.42
CA GLN A 264 -22.10 3.13 -3.87
C GLN A 264 -22.90 1.83 -3.67
N SER A 265 -22.25 0.67 -3.74
CA SER A 265 -22.90 -0.63 -3.49
C SER A 265 -23.06 -0.93 -2.00
N ARG A 266 -22.06 -0.60 -1.17
CA ARG A 266 -22.14 -0.81 0.29
C ARG A 266 -23.13 0.11 0.99
N SER A 267 -23.21 1.39 0.60
CA SER A 267 -24.11 2.35 1.28
C SER A 267 -25.58 1.95 1.16
N LYS A 268 -26.00 1.45 0.01
CA LYS A 268 -27.38 0.97 -0.23
C LYS A 268 -27.72 -0.25 0.63
N SER A 269 -26.83 -1.24 0.68
CA SER A 269 -27.03 -2.47 1.47
C SER A 269 -27.02 -2.20 2.99
N THR A 270 -26.06 -1.41 3.49
CA THR A 270 -25.98 -1.15 4.93
C THR A 270 -27.11 -0.26 5.44
N ASN A 271 -27.58 0.69 4.62
CA ASN A 271 -28.71 1.55 5.02
C ASN A 271 -30.02 0.77 5.02
N SER A 272 -30.24 -0.11 4.03
CA SER A 272 -31.38 -1.02 4.03
C SER A 272 -31.38 -1.95 5.26
N ARG A 273 -30.23 -2.57 5.58
CA ARG A 273 -30.11 -3.41 6.78
C ARG A 273 -30.38 -2.64 8.07
N LYS A 274 -29.85 -1.42 8.20
CA LYS A 274 -30.10 -0.55 9.37
C LYS A 274 -31.57 -0.10 9.46
N LYS A 275 -32.23 0.20 8.33
CA LYS A 275 -33.66 0.53 8.28
C LYS A 275 -34.50 -0.68 8.73
N LYS A 276 -34.20 -1.90 8.24
CA LYS A 276 -34.86 -3.15 8.69
C LYS A 276 -34.62 -3.43 10.18
N GLU A 277 -33.39 -3.28 10.66
CA GLU A 277 -33.04 -3.47 12.09
C GLU A 277 -33.73 -2.43 12.98
N GLY A 278 -33.80 -1.17 12.54
CA GLY A 278 -34.54 -0.09 13.21
C GLY A 278 -36.04 -0.39 13.31
N LYS A 279 -36.67 -0.77 12.19
CA LYS A 279 -38.09 -1.19 12.15
C LYS A 279 -38.34 -2.36 13.13
N HIS A 280 -37.47 -3.37 13.13
CA HIS A 280 -37.59 -4.50 14.06
C HIS A 280 -37.46 -4.06 15.52
N LYS A 281 -36.44 -3.27 15.88
CA LYS A 281 -36.25 -2.75 17.25
C LYS A 281 -37.43 -1.89 17.70
N ALA A 282 -37.97 -1.05 16.82
CA ALA A 282 -39.15 -0.25 17.10
C ALA A 282 -40.38 -1.13 17.37
N ARG A 283 -40.61 -2.17 16.54
CA ARG A 283 -41.70 -3.15 16.73
C ARG A 283 -41.58 -3.88 18.06
N VAL A 284 -40.38 -4.37 18.40
CA VAL A 284 -40.11 -5.04 19.69
C VAL A 284 -40.34 -4.09 20.87
N ALA A 285 -39.90 -2.83 20.77
CA ALA A 285 -40.12 -1.84 21.82
C ALA A 285 -41.60 -1.50 22.00
N LYS A 286 -42.36 -1.37 20.90
CA LYS A 286 -43.82 -1.14 20.93
C LYS A 286 -44.55 -2.31 21.59
N HIS A 287 -44.19 -3.54 21.23
CA HIS A 287 -44.74 -4.75 21.86
C HIS A 287 -44.42 -4.82 23.36
N LYS A 288 -43.17 -4.59 23.78
CA LYS A 288 -42.80 -4.55 25.20
C LYS A 288 -43.57 -3.50 26.00
N ARG A 289 -43.81 -2.31 25.42
CA ARG A 289 -44.65 -1.27 26.03
C ARG A 289 -46.09 -1.74 26.20
N ALA A 290 -46.65 -2.37 25.18
CA ALA A 290 -48.01 -2.92 25.22
C ALA A 290 -48.16 -4.00 26.31
N VAL A 291 -47.23 -4.96 26.37
CA VAL A 291 -47.21 -6.03 27.41
C VAL A 291 -47.10 -5.44 28.82
N LYS A 292 -46.19 -4.49 29.04
CA LYS A 292 -46.03 -3.83 30.36
C LYS A 292 -47.31 -3.10 30.77
N SER A 293 -47.94 -2.42 29.82
CA SER A 293 -49.18 -1.68 30.01
C SER A 293 -50.35 -2.62 30.32
N ALA A 294 -50.47 -3.74 29.59
CA ALA A 294 -51.42 -4.81 29.88
C ALA A 294 -51.26 -5.38 31.29
N LYS A 295 -50.02 -5.64 31.72
CA LYS A 295 -49.73 -6.10 33.10
C LYS A 295 -50.20 -5.11 34.16
N GLN A 296 -50.04 -3.81 33.93
CA GLN A 296 -50.52 -2.78 34.86
C GLN A 296 -52.06 -2.75 34.90
N ILE A 297 -52.72 -2.85 33.75
CA ILE A 297 -54.20 -2.94 33.68
C ILE A 297 -54.68 -4.16 34.47
N ARG A 298 -54.07 -5.33 34.27
CA ARG A 298 -54.37 -6.56 35.01
C ARG A 298 -54.21 -6.41 36.54
N GLN A 299 -53.27 -5.59 37.00
CA GLN A 299 -53.10 -5.32 38.44
C GLN A 299 -54.19 -4.41 39.02
N HIS A 300 -54.77 -3.54 38.19
CA HIS A 300 -55.85 -2.64 38.60
C HIS A 300 -57.22 -3.30 38.51
N VAL A 301 -57.36 -4.32 37.68
CA VAL A 301 -58.55 -5.17 37.62
C VAL A 301 -58.44 -6.22 38.71
N LYS A 302 -59.38 -6.23 39.65
CA LYS A 302 -59.55 -7.38 40.56
C LYS A 302 -60.18 -8.51 39.75
N ILE A 303 -59.38 -9.22 38.96
CA ILE A 303 -59.84 -10.41 38.26
C ILE A 303 -60.28 -11.39 39.35
N SER A 304 -61.55 -11.78 39.36
CA SER A 304 -62.03 -12.85 40.24
C SER A 304 -61.20 -14.13 39.98
N ASP A 305 -61.12 -15.09 40.91
CA ASP A 305 -60.25 -16.29 40.80
C ASP A 305 -60.51 -17.20 39.56
N SER A 306 -61.41 -16.81 38.65
CA SER A 306 -61.59 -17.41 37.33
C SER A 306 -60.45 -17.06 36.36
N LEU A 307 -59.99 -18.06 35.60
CA LEU A 307 -59.03 -17.89 34.49
C LEU A 307 -59.56 -17.04 33.32
N GLN A 308 -60.83 -16.65 33.33
CA GLN A 308 -61.48 -15.87 32.28
C GLN A 308 -61.88 -14.49 32.80
N TRP A 309 -61.70 -13.47 31.97
CA TRP A 309 -62.21 -12.14 32.25
C TRP A 309 -63.71 -12.11 32.03
N THR A 310 -64.44 -11.60 33.01
CA THR A 310 -65.89 -11.40 32.93
C THR A 310 -66.23 -9.94 32.65
N ASN A 311 -67.48 -9.69 32.25
CA ASN A 311 -68.03 -8.33 32.10
C ASN A 311 -67.86 -7.46 33.36
N ASN A 312 -67.96 -8.07 34.54
CA ASN A 312 -67.82 -7.36 35.81
C ASN A 312 -66.38 -6.89 36.04
N ASP A 313 -65.39 -7.70 35.64
CA ASP A 313 -63.97 -7.36 35.75
C ASP A 313 -63.62 -6.14 34.87
N ILE A 314 -64.13 -6.10 33.64
CA ILE A 314 -63.88 -4.97 32.72
C ILE A 314 -64.62 -3.70 33.16
N ASN A 315 -65.81 -3.84 33.74
CA ASN A 315 -66.56 -2.72 34.30
C ASN A 315 -65.89 -2.12 35.54
N SER A 316 -65.09 -2.91 36.26
CA SER A 316 -64.30 -2.44 37.41
C SER A 316 -63.06 -1.60 37.05
N ILE A 317 -62.70 -1.50 35.76
CA ILE A 317 -61.61 -0.64 35.28
C ILE A 317 -62.01 0.82 35.49
N GLU A 318 -61.52 1.42 36.59
CA GLU A 318 -61.69 2.85 36.87
C GLU A 318 -60.70 3.68 36.02
N LEU A 319 -61.24 4.36 35.01
CA LEU A 319 -60.50 5.22 34.08
C LEU A 319 -59.67 6.32 34.76
N ASN A 320 -60.16 6.85 35.88
CA ASN A 320 -59.47 7.92 36.62
C ASN A 320 -58.10 7.48 37.18
N LYS A 321 -57.85 6.16 37.27
CA LYS A 321 -56.57 5.59 37.72
C LYS A 321 -55.63 5.21 36.57
N LEU A 322 -56.13 5.07 35.35
CA LEU A 322 -55.34 4.74 34.16
C LEU A 322 -55.20 5.99 33.30
N LYS A 323 -53.96 6.46 33.10
CA LYS A 323 -53.71 7.52 32.11
C LYS A 323 -54.01 6.97 30.72
N ILE A 324 -55.19 7.25 30.18
CA ILE A 324 -55.76 6.66 28.94
C ILE A 324 -54.71 6.62 27.80
N LYS A 325 -53.98 7.72 27.57
CA LYS A 325 -52.92 7.83 26.55
C LYS A 325 -51.80 6.77 26.66
N HIS A 326 -51.53 6.23 27.85
CA HIS A 326 -50.46 5.24 28.07
C HIS A 326 -50.96 3.78 28.09
N HIS A 327 -52.28 3.56 28.07
CA HIS A 327 -52.88 2.25 28.29
C HIS A 327 -53.68 1.68 27.12
N LEU A 328 -53.96 2.48 26.08
CA LEU A 328 -54.63 2.00 24.85
C LEU A 328 -53.94 0.79 24.21
N HIS A 329 -52.60 0.82 24.08
CA HIS A 329 -51.86 -0.32 23.53
C HIS A 329 -51.91 -1.57 24.42
N GLY A 330 -51.99 -1.41 25.75
CA GLY A 330 -52.15 -2.52 26.68
C GLY A 330 -53.53 -3.18 26.59
N LEU A 331 -54.58 -2.37 26.40
CA LEU A 331 -55.95 -2.85 26.22
C LEU A 331 -56.13 -3.60 24.90
N LYS A 332 -55.58 -3.05 23.80
CA LYS A 332 -55.55 -3.72 22.49
C LYS A 332 -54.82 -5.06 22.59
N TYR A 333 -53.67 -5.09 23.29
CA TYR A 333 -52.92 -6.33 23.52
C TYR A 333 -53.75 -7.39 24.27
N ILE A 334 -54.46 -7.00 25.33
CA ILE A 334 -55.37 -7.90 26.08
C ILE A 334 -56.49 -8.42 25.17
N LEU A 335 -57.10 -7.56 24.36
CA LEU A 335 -58.17 -7.94 23.44
C LEU A 335 -57.73 -9.01 22.42
N GLU A 336 -56.48 -8.91 21.96
CA GLU A 336 -55.90 -9.79 20.93
C GLU A 336 -55.30 -11.08 21.50
N ASN A 337 -54.79 -11.08 22.73
CA ASN A 337 -53.95 -12.16 23.27
C ASN A 337 -54.52 -12.85 24.51
N ASP A 338 -55.54 -12.30 25.19
CA ASP A 338 -56.12 -12.91 26.39
C ASP A 338 -57.39 -13.71 26.05
N ASP A 339 -57.63 -14.77 26.83
CA ASP A 339 -58.87 -15.54 26.79
C ASP A 339 -60.00 -14.76 27.47
N LEU A 340 -60.70 -13.98 26.64
CA LEU A 340 -61.87 -13.21 27.01
C LEU A 340 -63.13 -13.97 26.60
N ASP A 341 -64.13 -14.04 27.49
CA ASP A 341 -65.46 -14.47 27.07
C ASP A 341 -66.03 -13.46 26.04
N GLN A 342 -67.03 -13.89 25.25
CA GLN A 342 -67.57 -13.04 24.17
C GLN A 342 -68.20 -11.75 24.72
N GLY A 343 -68.77 -11.77 25.92
CA GLY A 343 -69.31 -10.58 26.57
C GLY A 343 -68.20 -9.60 26.92
N ALA A 344 -67.16 -10.10 27.59
CA ALA A 344 -66.00 -9.35 28.03
C ALA A 344 -65.27 -8.73 26.83
N ARG A 345 -65.09 -9.50 25.75
CA ARG A 345 -64.53 -9.01 24.49
C ARG A 345 -65.35 -7.85 23.90
N ASN A 346 -66.68 -7.95 23.91
CA ASN A 346 -67.56 -6.90 23.39
C ASN A 346 -67.51 -5.63 24.26
N VAL A 347 -67.53 -5.77 25.59
CA VAL A 347 -67.44 -4.63 26.51
C VAL A 347 -66.08 -3.94 26.42
N LEU A 348 -64.98 -4.71 26.35
CA LEU A 348 -63.64 -4.15 26.20
C LEU A 348 -63.48 -3.41 24.86
N ARG A 349 -64.03 -3.96 23.77
CA ARG A 349 -64.04 -3.30 22.46
C ARG A 349 -64.84 -2.00 22.48
N GLN A 350 -66.05 -2.02 23.03
CA GLN A 350 -66.90 -0.84 23.15
C GLN A 350 -66.21 0.26 23.97
N LYS A 351 -65.58 -0.11 25.09
CA LYS A 351 -64.79 0.83 25.90
C LYS A 351 -63.56 1.36 25.13
N LEU A 352 -62.87 0.51 24.37
CA LEU A 352 -61.74 0.95 23.54
C LEU A 352 -62.20 1.96 22.48
N GLU A 353 -63.35 1.74 21.84
CA GLU A 353 -63.95 2.67 20.88
C GLU A 353 -64.36 3.99 21.53
N GLU A 354 -65.02 3.94 22.69
CA GLU A 354 -65.39 5.12 23.49
C GLU A 354 -64.15 5.94 23.88
N TRP A 355 -63.09 5.27 24.35
CA TRP A 355 -61.84 5.94 24.74
C TRP A 355 -61.04 6.47 23.55
N LEU A 356 -61.13 5.83 22.38
CA LEU A 356 -60.56 6.36 21.15
C LEU A 356 -61.31 7.62 20.72
N CYS A 357 -62.64 7.66 20.83
CA CYS A 357 -63.43 8.86 20.54
C CYS A 357 -63.05 10.03 21.46
N ASP A 358 -62.95 9.80 22.78
CA ASP A 358 -62.53 10.82 23.75
C ASP A 358 -61.09 11.30 23.51
N TYR A 359 -60.20 10.40 23.07
CA TYR A 359 -58.82 10.71 22.76
C TYR A 359 -58.67 11.51 21.46
N THR A 360 -59.41 11.17 20.41
CA THR A 360 -59.38 11.89 19.11
C THR A 360 -60.04 13.28 19.16
N GLY A 361 -60.90 13.56 20.15
CA GLY A 361 -61.46 14.90 20.38
C GLY A 361 -60.47 15.89 21.03
N ALA A 362 -59.39 15.40 21.65
CA ALA A 362 -58.33 16.22 22.23
C ALA A 362 -57.11 16.19 21.31
N VAL A 363 -56.99 17.22 20.46
CA VAL A 363 -55.88 17.52 19.52
C VAL A 363 -54.63 16.67 19.77
N ILE A 364 -54.47 15.67 18.92
CA ILE A 364 -53.21 14.98 18.74
C ILE A 364 -52.48 15.76 17.64
N SER A 365 -51.71 16.76 18.05
CA SER A 365 -50.52 17.16 17.29
C SER A 365 -49.48 16.07 17.54
N ASP A 366 -49.59 14.97 16.79
CA ASP A 366 -48.52 14.00 16.66
C ASP A 366 -47.43 14.69 15.83
N ASP A 367 -46.43 15.17 16.55
CA ASP A 367 -45.08 15.51 16.06
C ASP A 367 -44.32 14.18 15.81
N ASP A 368 -45.00 13.21 15.20
CA ASP A 368 -44.39 12.00 14.64
C ASP A 368 -44.19 12.32 13.16
N ASP A 369 -42.94 12.68 12.83
CA ASP A 369 -42.41 12.81 11.48
C ASP A 369 -42.64 11.49 10.70
N ASP A 370 -43.85 11.32 10.18
CA ASP A 370 -44.24 10.36 9.13
C ASP A 370 -43.82 10.91 7.76
N ASP A 371 -42.54 11.25 7.62
CA ASP A 371 -41.87 11.32 6.32
C ASP A 371 -41.27 9.94 6.03
N ASP A 372 -42.02 9.11 5.30
CA ASP A 372 -41.53 8.29 4.18
C ASP A 372 -42.61 7.26 3.79
N ASP A 373 -43.71 7.75 3.22
CA ASP A 373 -44.44 7.06 2.15
C ASP A 373 -43.52 7.05 0.92
N ASP A 374 -42.73 5.99 0.79
CA ASP A 374 -42.26 5.49 -0.51
C ASP A 374 -42.47 3.97 -0.47
N ASP A 375 -43.72 3.61 -0.75
CA ASP A 375 -44.14 2.29 -1.18
C ASP A 375 -43.44 1.95 -2.50
N ASP A 376 -42.24 1.40 -2.42
CA ASP A 376 -41.74 0.47 -3.44
C ASP A 376 -41.93 -0.94 -2.87
N ASP A 377 -43.13 -1.47 -3.11
CA ASP A 377 -43.45 -2.90 -3.09
C ASP A 377 -42.53 -3.63 -4.09
N ASP A 378 -41.40 -4.11 -3.61
CA ASP A 378 -40.73 -5.28 -4.21
C ASP A 378 -40.89 -6.45 -3.23
N ASP A 379 -42.00 -7.15 -3.41
CA ASP A 379 -42.22 -8.54 -3.00
C ASP A 379 -41.11 -9.42 -3.58
N ASP A 380 -40.01 -9.57 -2.84
CA ASP A 380 -39.13 -10.74 -2.98
C ASP A 380 -39.29 -11.57 -1.71
N ASP A 381 -40.34 -12.40 -1.74
CA ASP A 381 -40.48 -13.63 -0.98
C ASP A 381 -39.30 -14.57 -1.33
N ASP A 382 -38.20 -14.43 -0.60
CA ASP A 382 -37.22 -15.51 -0.46
C ASP A 382 -37.11 -15.87 1.03
N ASP A 383 -37.99 -16.81 1.41
CA ASP A 383 -37.90 -17.65 2.59
C ASP A 383 -36.60 -18.47 2.55
N ASP A 384 -35.52 -17.91 3.08
CA ASP A 384 -34.38 -18.71 3.55
C ASP A 384 -34.49 -18.86 5.07
N ASP A 385 -35.18 -19.92 5.47
CA ASP A 385 -35.12 -20.58 6.78
C ASP A 385 -33.66 -20.92 7.12
N VAL A 386 -32.94 -19.95 7.71
CA VAL A 386 -31.69 -20.24 8.40
C VAL A 386 -32.05 -20.68 9.82
N ASN A 387 -32.14 -22.00 9.99
CA ASN A 387 -32.06 -22.67 11.28
C ASN A 387 -30.73 -22.29 11.97
N ASP A 388 -30.74 -21.22 12.75
CA ASP A 388 -29.73 -20.93 13.77
C ASP A 388 -29.93 -21.93 14.92
N ILE A 389 -29.46 -23.17 14.72
CA ILE A 389 -29.15 -24.08 15.82
C ILE A 389 -27.88 -23.54 16.47
N TYR A 390 -28.07 -22.81 17.57
CA TYR A 390 -27.00 -22.54 18.51
C TYR A 390 -26.72 -23.86 19.25
N ASP A 391 -25.67 -24.56 18.83
CA ASP A 391 -25.01 -25.57 19.67
C ASP A 391 -24.29 -24.82 20.80
N ASP A 392 -24.96 -24.72 21.94
CA ASP A 392 -24.36 -24.41 23.24
C ASP A 392 -23.46 -25.58 23.65
N ASP A 393 -22.18 -25.49 23.31
CA ASP A 393 -21.12 -26.29 23.92
C ASP A 393 -20.87 -25.79 25.35
N ASP A 394 -21.66 -26.30 26.29
CA ASP A 394 -21.37 -26.27 27.73
C ASP A 394 -20.19 -27.22 28.03
N ASP A 395 -18.98 -26.67 28.05
CA ASP A 395 -17.79 -27.27 28.66
C ASP A 395 -18.00 -27.40 30.18
N VAL A 396 -18.62 -28.52 30.58
CA VAL A 396 -18.60 -29.02 31.95
C VAL A 396 -17.21 -29.62 32.22
N ASN A 397 -16.30 -28.79 32.75
CA ASN A 397 -15.16 -29.30 33.48
C ASN A 397 -15.60 -29.72 34.87
N ASP A 398 -15.68 -31.04 35.10
CA ASP A 398 -15.65 -31.62 36.43
C ASP A 398 -14.83 -32.92 36.45
N ILE A 399 -13.81 -32.90 37.34
CA ILE A 399 -13.00 -33.99 37.93
C ILE A 399 -11.78 -34.49 37.14
#